data_AF-A0A413SG81-F1
#
_entry.id   AF-A0A413SG81-F1
#
_cell.length_a   1.000
_cell.length_b   1.000
_cell.length_c   1.000
_cell.angle_alpha   90.00
_cell.angle_beta   90.00
_cell.angle_gamma   90.00
#
_symmetry.space_group_name_H-M   'P 1'
#
loop_
_entity.id
_entity.type
_entity.pdbx_description
1 polymer ?
#
loop_
_entity_poly.entity_id
_entity_poly.type
_entity_poly.pdbx_seq_one_letter_code
_entity_poly.pdbx_strand_id
1 'polypeptide(L)'
;MEKYSDCMLIYKISENKPYGEINKKNYDKMKKALNAAGFFLDVENGVLKLQISQYGYERKQKRNAGRKKKCALKKENGEYGLYRYSDVVYMMQTMMDKEIADRIEMPIATFYRHKQRLKESYYYRSLDLNRLKDKEYLDGVDNNFVF
;
A
#
# COMPACT_ATOMS: atom_id res chain seq x y z
N MET A 1 -25.27 2.70 7.88
CA MET A 1 -25.42 4.08 8.39
C MET A 1 -24.28 4.92 7.85
N GLU A 2 -24.56 5.86 6.97
CA GLU A 2 -23.59 6.80 6.42
C GLU A 2 -23.28 7.89 7.45
N LYS A 3 -22.37 7.58 8.39
CA LYS A 3 -22.03 8.41 9.57
C LYS A 3 -21.66 9.87 9.25
N TYR A 4 -21.29 10.17 8.00
CA TYR A 4 -20.81 11.49 7.56
C TYR A 4 -21.46 11.99 6.26
N SER A 5 -22.56 11.37 5.82
CA SER A 5 -23.25 11.74 4.57
C SER A 5 -23.81 13.17 4.59
N ASP A 6 -24.20 13.65 5.77
CA ASP A 6 -24.82 14.94 6.05
C ASP A 6 -23.88 15.91 6.80
N CYS A 7 -22.59 15.58 6.93
CA CYS A 7 -21.64 16.38 7.71
C CYS A 7 -21.13 17.58 6.90
N MET A 8 -21.88 18.69 6.98
CA MET A 8 -21.57 19.94 6.30
C MET A 8 -21.85 21.16 7.20
N LEU A 9 -20.99 22.16 7.09
CA LEU A 9 -21.16 23.50 7.65
C LEU A 9 -21.26 24.52 6.52
N ILE A 10 -22.25 25.41 6.59
CA ILE A 10 -22.44 26.51 5.64
C ILE A 10 -22.64 27.80 6.44
N TYR A 11 -21.74 28.76 6.28
CA TYR A 11 -21.81 30.05 6.98
C TYR A 11 -21.68 31.21 6.01
N LYS A 12 -22.43 32.29 6.25
CA LYS A 12 -22.07 33.60 5.73
C LYS A 12 -20.87 34.11 6.51
N ILE A 13 -19.83 34.53 5.80
CA ILE A 13 -18.60 35.03 6.40
C ILE A 13 -18.33 36.45 5.93
N SER A 14 -17.66 37.22 6.78
CA SER A 14 -17.08 38.51 6.44
C SER A 14 -15.58 38.44 6.64
N GLU A 15 -14.84 39.07 5.74
CA GLU A 15 -13.38 39.08 5.84
C GLU A 15 -12.93 40.01 6.97
N ASN A 16 -12.04 39.51 7.82
CA ASN A 16 -11.36 40.33 8.81
C ASN A 16 -10.28 41.15 8.09
N LYS A 17 -10.54 42.44 7.86
CA LYS A 17 -9.76 43.34 6.98
C LYS A 17 -8.24 43.26 7.14
N PRO A 18 -7.65 43.21 8.35
CA PRO A 18 -6.19 43.13 8.52
C PRO A 18 -5.56 41.84 7.96
N TYR A 19 -6.36 40.78 7.73
CA TYR A 19 -5.88 39.46 7.33
C TYR A 19 -6.22 39.10 5.87
N GLY A 20 -6.82 40.00 5.08
CA GLY A 20 -7.31 39.66 3.74
C GLY A 20 -6.26 39.09 2.80
N GLU A 21 -5.09 39.76 2.72
CA GLU A 21 -3.96 39.28 1.90
C GLU A 21 -3.39 37.94 2.40
N ILE A 22 -3.37 37.74 3.72
CA ILE A 22 -2.90 36.50 4.34
C ILE A 22 -3.88 35.36 4.03
N ASN A 23 -5.18 35.61 4.14
CA ASN A 23 -6.24 34.65 3.83
C ASN A 23 -6.18 34.23 2.36
N LYS A 24 -6.08 35.20 1.45
CA LYS A 24 -5.98 34.96 0.00
C LYS A 24 -4.75 34.10 -0.35
N LYS A 25 -3.59 34.40 0.23
CA LYS A 25 -2.36 33.63 0.01
C LYS A 25 -2.43 32.20 0.57
N ASN A 26 -3.16 32.00 1.66
CA ASN A 26 -3.22 30.70 2.35
C ASN A 26 -4.42 29.84 1.94
N TYR A 27 -5.44 30.42 1.30
CA TYR A 27 -6.66 29.71 0.92
C TYR A 27 -6.37 28.45 0.11
N ASP A 28 -5.60 28.57 -0.98
CA ASP A 28 -5.27 27.41 -1.83
C ASP A 28 -4.48 26.34 -1.08
N LYS A 29 -3.60 26.75 -0.16
CA LYS A 29 -2.84 25.81 0.67
C LYS A 29 -3.76 25.04 1.61
N MET A 30 -4.70 25.74 2.25
CA MET A 30 -5.68 25.11 3.14
C MET A 30 -6.66 24.24 2.39
N LYS A 31 -7.18 24.70 1.25
CA LYS A 31 -8.06 23.91 0.37
C LYS A 31 -7.38 22.60 -0.04
N LYS A 32 -6.11 22.67 -0.46
CA LYS A 32 -5.31 21.48 -0.80
C LYS A 32 -5.07 20.57 0.41
N ALA A 33 -4.69 21.11 1.57
CA ALA A 33 -4.43 20.33 2.78
C ALA A 33 -5.70 19.62 3.30
N LEU A 34 -6.82 20.34 3.34
CA LEU A 34 -8.12 19.80 3.73
C LEU A 34 -8.59 18.72 2.76
N ASN A 35 -8.47 18.97 1.45
CA ASN A 35 -8.78 17.95 0.45
C ASN A 35 -7.90 16.70 0.64
N ALA A 36 -6.59 16.89 0.88
CA ALA A 36 -5.67 15.81 1.20
C ALA A 36 -6.04 15.04 2.47
N ALA A 37 -6.75 15.65 3.43
CA ALA A 37 -7.30 14.97 4.61
C ALA A 37 -8.72 14.39 4.42
N GLY A 38 -9.38 14.65 3.29
CA GLY A 38 -10.75 14.16 3.01
C GLY A 38 -11.86 15.16 3.33
N PHE A 39 -11.52 16.44 3.46
CA PHE A 39 -12.46 17.54 3.67
C PHE A 39 -12.53 18.43 2.43
N PHE A 40 -13.70 18.94 2.12
CA PHE A 40 -13.93 19.92 1.06
C PHE A 40 -14.12 21.29 1.69
N LEU A 41 -13.32 22.27 1.28
CA LEU A 41 -13.45 23.67 1.66
C LEU A 41 -13.75 24.49 0.41
N ASP A 42 -14.78 25.33 0.50
CA ASP A 42 -15.13 26.26 -0.54
C ASP A 42 -15.58 27.61 0.03
N VAL A 43 -15.21 28.69 -0.67
CA VAL A 43 -15.56 30.06 -0.28
C VAL A 43 -15.93 30.82 -1.54
N GLU A 44 -17.22 31.08 -1.72
CA GLU A 44 -17.77 31.77 -2.89
C GLU A 44 -18.85 32.75 -2.44
N ASN A 45 -18.84 33.97 -3.01
CA ASN A 45 -19.88 34.99 -2.76
C ASN A 45 -20.15 35.27 -1.27
N GLY A 46 -19.10 35.28 -0.43
CA GLY A 46 -19.22 35.51 1.02
C GLY A 46 -19.81 34.34 1.80
N VAL A 47 -19.89 33.15 1.20
CA VAL A 47 -20.36 31.92 1.83
C VAL A 47 -19.21 30.93 1.94
N LEU A 48 -18.92 30.49 3.15
CA LEU A 48 -18.00 29.39 3.43
C LEU A 48 -18.78 28.09 3.53
N LYS A 49 -18.34 27.08 2.78
CA LYS A 49 -18.81 25.69 2.85
C LYS A 49 -17.66 24.79 3.29
N LEU A 50 -17.89 23.98 4.31
CA LEU A 50 -16.96 22.94 4.76
C LEU A 50 -17.72 21.62 4.85
N GLN A 51 -17.23 20.57 4.20
CA GLN A 51 -17.89 19.26 4.15
C GLN A 51 -16.88 18.13 4.31
N ILE A 52 -17.30 17.02 4.93
CA ILE A 52 -16.56 15.76 4.85
C ILE A 52 -16.85 15.06 3.52
N SER A 53 -15.81 14.77 2.74
CA SER A 53 -15.94 13.81 1.64
C SER A 53 -15.93 12.42 2.24
N GLN A 54 -17.10 11.81 2.47
CA GLN A 54 -17.19 10.50 3.15
C GLN A 54 -16.26 9.45 2.53
N TYR A 55 -16.28 9.29 1.20
CA TYR A 55 -15.40 8.36 0.49
C TYR A 55 -13.92 8.73 0.65
N GLY A 56 -13.57 10.01 0.54
CA GLY A 56 -12.20 10.50 0.71
C GLY A 56 -11.67 10.30 2.13
N TYR A 57 -12.47 10.62 3.13
CA TYR A 57 -12.16 10.53 4.55
C TYR A 57 -12.02 9.08 4.99
N GLU A 58 -12.99 8.21 4.68
CA GLU A 58 -12.93 6.79 5.03
C GLU A 58 -11.76 6.08 4.34
N ARG A 59 -11.53 6.32 3.05
CA ARG A 59 -10.40 5.72 2.32
C ARG A 59 -9.06 6.13 2.93
N LYS A 60 -8.94 7.34 3.46
CA LYS A 60 -7.72 7.86 4.08
C LYS A 60 -7.51 7.38 5.50
N GLN A 61 -8.58 7.30 6.29
CA GLN A 61 -8.55 6.61 7.60
C GLN A 61 -8.18 5.13 7.45
N LYS A 62 -8.64 4.49 6.36
CA LYS A 62 -8.30 3.09 6.05
C LYS A 62 -6.94 2.92 5.36
N ARG A 63 -6.33 3.97 4.80
CA ARG A 63 -4.99 3.92 4.21
C ARG A 63 -3.97 3.70 5.33
N ASN A 64 -3.26 2.58 5.27
CA ASN A 64 -2.38 2.05 6.33
C ASN A 64 -3.09 1.49 7.57
N ALA A 65 -4.43 1.44 7.59
CA ALA A 65 -5.15 0.67 8.59
C ALA A 65 -5.08 -0.81 8.20
N GLY A 66 -4.14 -1.53 8.82
CA GLY A 66 -3.96 -2.95 8.61
C GLY A 66 -2.52 -3.38 8.92
N ARG A 67 -2.36 -4.65 9.27
CA ARG A 67 -1.03 -5.24 9.45
C ARG A 67 -0.29 -5.20 8.10
N LYS A 68 0.84 -4.49 8.03
CA LYS A 68 1.71 -4.53 6.85
C LYS A 68 2.01 -6.00 6.50
N LYS A 69 1.95 -6.35 5.21
CA LYS A 69 2.28 -7.71 4.76
C LYS A 69 3.67 -8.04 5.27
N LYS A 70 3.81 -9.15 6.01
CA LYS A 70 5.13 -9.69 6.36
C LYS A 70 5.72 -10.28 5.09
N CYS A 71 6.79 -9.67 4.58
CA CYS A 71 7.64 -10.28 3.56
C CYS A 71 8.64 -11.22 4.23
N ALA A 72 9.09 -12.24 3.52
CA ALA A 72 10.13 -13.13 4.00
C ALA A 72 11.50 -12.41 4.00
N LEU A 73 12.12 -12.28 5.18
CA LEU A 73 13.42 -11.62 5.35
C LEU A 73 14.54 -12.65 5.24
N LYS A 74 15.53 -12.36 4.38
CA LYS A 74 16.77 -13.11 4.26
C LYS A 74 17.80 -12.48 5.17
N LYS A 75 18.43 -13.26 6.05
CA LYS A 75 19.60 -12.82 6.83
C LYS A 75 20.81 -13.58 6.29
N GLU A 76 21.66 -12.88 5.54
CA GLU A 76 22.93 -13.43 5.05
C GLU A 76 24.05 -12.46 5.43
N ASN A 77 25.10 -12.97 6.09
CA ASN A 77 26.32 -12.23 6.42
C ASN A 77 26.10 -10.86 7.12
N GLY A 78 25.02 -10.72 7.90
CA GLY A 78 24.68 -9.47 8.60
C GLY A 78 23.87 -8.46 7.78
N GLU A 79 23.60 -8.74 6.51
CA GLU A 79 22.75 -7.93 5.65
C GLU A 79 21.32 -8.47 5.57
N TYR A 80 20.34 -7.56 5.56
CA TYR A 80 18.93 -7.88 5.42
C TYR A 80 18.54 -7.85 3.94
N GLY A 81 18.29 -9.03 3.37
CA GLY A 81 17.68 -9.21 2.06
C GLY A 81 16.19 -9.56 2.16
N LEU A 82 15.53 -9.63 1.00
CA LEU A 82 14.17 -10.15 0.87
C LEU A 82 14.21 -11.41 0.02
N TYR A 83 13.54 -12.48 0.47
CA TYR A 83 13.34 -13.64 -0.38
C TYR A 83 12.47 -13.25 -1.57
N ARG A 84 12.88 -13.68 -2.76
CA ARG A 84 12.15 -13.50 -4.01
C ARG A 84 11.50 -14.80 -4.46
N TYR A 85 10.69 -14.72 -5.50
CA TYR A 85 10.05 -15.87 -6.13
C TYR A 85 11.05 -16.94 -6.58
N SER A 86 12.13 -16.52 -7.22
CA SER A 86 13.29 -17.34 -7.56
C SER A 86 13.85 -18.16 -6.40
N ASP A 87 14.05 -17.55 -5.23
CA ASP A 87 14.56 -18.26 -4.04
C ASP A 87 13.60 -19.38 -3.61
N VAL A 88 12.29 -19.11 -3.61
CA VAL A 88 11.29 -20.11 -3.21
C VAL A 88 11.16 -21.22 -4.25
N VAL A 89 11.16 -20.89 -5.55
CA VAL A 89 11.14 -21.90 -6.62
C VAL A 89 12.35 -22.82 -6.55
N TYR A 90 13.53 -22.24 -6.31
CA TYR A 90 14.77 -23.01 -6.15
C TYR A 90 14.69 -23.94 -4.94
N MET A 91 14.25 -23.45 -3.78
CA MET A 91 14.08 -24.27 -2.57
C MET A 91 13.05 -25.39 -2.78
N MET A 92 11.96 -25.14 -3.52
CA MET A 92 10.94 -26.15 -3.84
C MET A 92 11.48 -27.37 -4.61
N GLN A 93 12.69 -27.30 -5.18
CA GLN A 93 13.31 -28.43 -5.87
C GLN A 93 13.91 -29.47 -4.92
N THR A 94 14.20 -29.09 -3.67
CA THR A 94 14.92 -29.93 -2.71
C THR A 94 14.30 -29.94 -1.31
N MET A 95 13.42 -29.00 -0.98
CA MET A 95 12.81 -28.83 0.33
C MET A 95 11.28 -28.97 0.26
N MET A 96 10.70 -29.53 1.32
CA MET A 96 9.25 -29.54 1.54
C MET A 96 8.74 -28.16 1.98
N ASP A 97 7.46 -27.89 1.71
CA ASP A 97 6.82 -26.61 2.04
C ASP A 97 6.99 -26.19 3.51
N LYS A 98 6.93 -27.14 4.44
CA LYS A 98 7.15 -26.89 5.86
C LYS A 98 8.57 -26.41 6.14
N GLU A 99 9.56 -27.07 5.54
CA GLU A 99 10.98 -26.73 5.72
C GLU A 99 11.29 -25.35 5.14
N ILE A 100 10.69 -25.01 4.00
CA ILE A 100 10.82 -23.69 3.38
C ILE A 100 10.19 -22.63 4.27
N ALA A 101 8.95 -22.87 4.75
CA ALA A 101 8.24 -21.95 5.62
C ALA A 101 9.02 -21.67 6.91
N ASP A 102 9.57 -22.72 7.54
CA ASP A 102 10.42 -22.61 8.74
C ASP A 102 11.71 -21.84 8.42
N ARG A 103 12.38 -22.14 7.30
CA ARG A 103 13.62 -21.48 6.87
C ARG A 103 13.46 -19.98 6.61
N ILE A 104 12.33 -19.55 6.06
CA ILE A 104 12.04 -18.14 5.79
C ILE A 104 11.30 -17.45 6.95
N GLU A 105 11.18 -18.12 8.10
CA GLU A 105 10.47 -17.66 9.30
C GLU A 105 9.02 -17.23 9.04
N MET A 106 8.33 -17.92 8.12
CA MET A 106 6.95 -17.64 7.73
C MET A 106 5.99 -18.71 8.27
N PRO A 107 4.88 -18.33 8.94
CA PRO A 107 3.86 -19.30 9.33
C PRO A 107 3.34 -20.08 8.13
N ILE A 108 3.25 -21.41 8.25
CA ILE A 108 2.91 -22.33 7.14
C ILE A 108 1.62 -21.94 6.39
N ALA A 109 0.58 -21.49 7.10
CA ALA A 109 -0.66 -21.03 6.47
C ALA A 109 -0.46 -19.76 5.61
N THR A 110 0.45 -18.86 6.01
CA THR A 110 0.84 -17.69 5.21
C THR A 110 1.69 -18.11 4.03
N PHE A 111 2.60 -19.06 4.22
CA PHE A 111 3.41 -19.63 3.14
C PHE A 111 2.53 -20.20 2.03
N TYR A 112 1.50 -21.00 2.34
CA TYR A 112 0.60 -21.54 1.32
C TYR A 112 -0.11 -20.45 0.51
N ARG A 113 -0.57 -19.37 1.15
CA ARG A 113 -1.17 -18.23 0.44
C ARG A 113 -0.17 -17.53 -0.48
N HIS A 114 1.08 -17.39 -0.05
CA HIS A 114 2.14 -16.76 -0.85
C HIS A 114 2.58 -17.67 -2.00
N LYS A 115 2.73 -18.97 -1.74
CA LYS A 115 3.01 -20.00 -2.74
C LYS A 115 1.91 -20.09 -3.80
N GLN A 116 0.64 -19.97 -3.42
CA GLN A 116 -0.46 -19.92 -4.38
C GLN A 116 -0.32 -18.71 -5.31
N ARG A 117 -0.07 -17.51 -4.77
CA ARG A 117 0.17 -16.30 -5.57
C ARG A 117 1.39 -16.43 -6.48
N LEU A 118 2.47 -17.02 -5.99
CA LEU A 118 3.65 -17.35 -6.79
C LEU A 118 3.25 -18.22 -7.98
N LYS A 119 2.54 -19.34 -7.75
CA LYS A 119 2.11 -20.25 -8.83
C LYS A 119 1.15 -19.62 -9.83
N GLU A 120 0.35 -18.64 -9.39
CA GLU A 120 -0.56 -17.88 -10.25
C GLU A 120 0.13 -16.72 -10.99
N SER A 121 1.35 -16.34 -10.59
CA SER A 121 2.08 -15.21 -11.16
C SER A 121 2.56 -15.45 -12.58
N TYR A 122 2.75 -14.37 -13.33
CA TYR A 122 3.36 -14.41 -14.65
C TYR A 122 4.75 -15.04 -14.61
N TYR A 123 5.57 -14.65 -13.62
CA TYR A 123 6.91 -15.20 -13.39
C TYR A 123 6.92 -16.72 -13.39
N TYR A 124 6.05 -17.37 -12.59
CA TYR A 124 6.05 -18.83 -12.47
C TYR A 124 5.57 -19.51 -13.76
N ARG A 125 4.61 -18.90 -14.45
CA ARG A 125 4.06 -19.42 -15.72
C ARG A 125 5.05 -19.31 -16.88
N SER A 126 6.02 -18.39 -16.82
CA SER A 126 7.05 -18.22 -17.85
C SER A 126 8.31 -19.08 -17.62
N LEU A 127 8.38 -19.88 -16.55
CA LEU A 127 9.56 -20.68 -16.24
C LEU A 127 9.68 -21.92 -17.15
N ASP A 128 10.93 -22.19 -17.56
CA ASP A 128 11.32 -23.47 -18.12
C ASP A 128 11.44 -24.51 -17.00
N LEU A 129 10.57 -25.51 -17.05
CA LEU A 129 10.48 -26.58 -16.04
C LEU A 129 11.76 -27.41 -15.94
N ASN A 130 12.60 -27.43 -16.98
CA ASN A 130 13.87 -28.15 -16.96
C ASN A 130 15.00 -27.38 -16.26
N ARG A 131 14.78 -26.08 -15.98
CA ARG A 131 15.80 -25.17 -15.44
C ARG A 131 15.49 -24.69 -14.03
N LEU A 132 14.54 -25.32 -13.33
CA LEU A 132 14.15 -24.91 -11.97
C LEU A 132 15.25 -25.09 -10.92
N LYS A 133 16.32 -25.84 -11.23
CA LYS A 133 17.52 -25.98 -10.39
C LYS A 133 18.65 -25.01 -10.76
N ASP A 134 18.46 -24.15 -11.75
CA ASP A 134 19.43 -23.14 -12.19
C ASP A 134 19.05 -21.79 -11.55
N LYS A 135 19.78 -21.39 -10.50
CA LYS A 135 19.44 -20.17 -9.76
C LYS A 135 19.68 -18.90 -10.57
N GLU A 136 20.74 -18.86 -11.38
CA GLU A 136 21.06 -17.72 -12.24
C GLU A 136 19.96 -17.50 -13.27
N TYR A 137 19.46 -18.59 -13.87
CA TYR A 137 18.29 -18.54 -14.73
C TYR A 137 17.08 -17.95 -14.01
N LEU A 138 16.69 -18.50 -12.87
CA LEU A 138 15.52 -18.05 -12.12
C LEU A 138 15.61 -16.57 -11.72
N ASP A 139 16.81 -16.10 -11.36
CA ASP A 139 17.04 -14.71 -11.00
C ASP A 139 16.92 -13.75 -12.19
N GLY A 140 17.28 -14.21 -13.38
CA GLY A 140 17.21 -13.46 -14.63
C GLY A 140 15.83 -13.38 -15.29
N VAL A 141 14.82 -14.12 -14.79
CA VAL A 141 13.45 -14.05 -15.34
C VAL A 141 12.71 -12.82 -14.79
N ASP A 142 12.06 -12.08 -15.70
CA ASP A 142 11.25 -10.92 -15.36
C ASP A 142 10.13 -11.24 -14.36
N ASN A 143 9.68 -10.23 -13.62
CA ASN A 143 8.63 -10.35 -12.60
C ASN A 143 9.01 -11.23 -11.39
N ASN A 144 10.32 -11.42 -11.14
CA ASN A 144 10.86 -12.04 -9.94
C ASN A 144 10.65 -11.15 -8.69
N PHE A 145 9.39 -11.09 -8.25
CA PHE A 145 8.95 -10.25 -7.14
C PHE A 145 9.36 -10.82 -5.78
N VAL A 146 9.23 -9.98 -4.74
CA VAL A 146 9.41 -10.38 -3.34
C VAL A 146 8.33 -11.40 -2.96
N PHE A 147 8.74 -12.45 -2.26
CA PHE A 147 7.87 -13.49 -1.73
C PHE A 147 7.18 -13.06 -0.42
#